data_AF-A0A917CZV5-F1
#
_entry.id   AF-A0A917CZV5-F1
#
_cell.length_a   1.000
_cell.length_b   1.000
_cell.length_c   1.000
_cell.angle_alpha   90.00
_cell.angle_beta   90.00
_cell.angle_gamma   90.00
#
_symmetry.space_group_name_H-M   'P 1'
#
loop_
_entity.id
_entity.type
_entity.pdbx_description
1 polymer ?
#
loop_
_entity_poly.entity_id
_entity_poly.type
_entity_poly.pdbx_seq_one_letter_code
_entity_poly.pdbx_strand_id
1 'polypeptide(L)'
;MKVQKLIYSLIILAVLALGSYLYGEEGLFPKSPSSPSPSGSEIVQLEFPTDKYPQTAEHIQNAIAEGESAICTINREQAEQNRSQSLKGIPTKKGYDRDEWPMAMCEEGGAGADIEYISPGDNRGAGSWVGNQLEEYPDGTRVQFKFQ
;
A
#
# COMPACT_ATOMS: atom_id res chain seq x y z
N MET A 1 24.17 -49.32 -37.91
CA MET A 1 23.19 -48.20 -38.01
C MET A 1 22.28 -48.06 -36.78
N LYS A 2 21.57 -49.10 -36.29
CA LYS A 2 20.68 -48.97 -35.12
C LYS A 2 21.44 -48.74 -33.78
N VAL A 3 22.55 -49.44 -33.56
CA VAL A 3 23.38 -49.32 -32.34
C VAL A 3 24.08 -47.95 -32.25
N GLN A 4 24.59 -47.44 -33.38
CA GLN A 4 25.17 -46.09 -33.43
C GLN A 4 24.14 -45.00 -33.11
N LYS A 5 22.89 -45.11 -33.62
CA LYS A 5 21.81 -44.18 -33.28
C LYS A 5 21.45 -44.22 -31.79
N LEU A 6 21.48 -45.40 -31.17
CA LEU A 6 21.25 -45.56 -29.72
C LEU A 6 22.36 -44.91 -28.89
N ILE A 7 23.62 -45.07 -29.30
CA ILE A 7 24.77 -44.45 -28.62
C ILE A 7 24.68 -42.92 -28.71
N TYR A 8 24.36 -42.36 -29.89
CA TYR A 8 24.19 -40.91 -30.03
C TYR A 8 23.00 -40.37 -29.24
N SER A 9 21.87 -41.08 -29.20
CA SER A 9 20.72 -40.68 -28.35
C SER A 9 21.07 -40.66 -26.86
N LEU A 10 21.82 -41.66 -26.38
CA LEU A 10 22.25 -41.71 -24.98
C LEU A 10 23.24 -40.60 -24.63
N ILE A 11 24.16 -40.27 -25.53
CA ILE A 11 25.09 -39.14 -25.35
C ILE A 11 24.32 -37.81 -25.31
N ILE A 12 23.36 -37.60 -26.21
CA ILE A 12 22.54 -36.38 -26.23
C ILE A 12 21.73 -36.24 -24.93
N LEU A 13 21.10 -37.32 -24.46
CA LEU A 13 20.36 -37.31 -23.19
C LEU A 13 21.26 -37.03 -21.99
N ALA A 14 22.48 -37.59 -21.97
CA ALA A 14 23.44 -37.33 -20.91
C ALA A 14 23.95 -35.87 -20.94
N VAL A 15 24.18 -35.30 -22.13
CA VAL A 15 24.58 -33.88 -22.28
C VAL A 15 23.43 -32.95 -21.89
N LEU A 16 22.19 -33.27 -22.24
CA LEU A 16 21.02 -32.49 -21.83
C LEU A 16 20.82 -32.54 -20.31
N ALA A 17 20.90 -33.72 -19.69
CA ALA A 17 20.79 -33.86 -18.24
C ALA A 17 21.95 -33.17 -17.49
N LEU A 18 23.18 -33.27 -18.02
CA LEU A 18 24.34 -32.58 -17.45
C LEU A 18 24.24 -31.06 -17.65
N GLY A 19 23.73 -30.61 -18.80
CA GLY A 19 23.41 -29.20 -19.04
C GLY A 19 22.36 -28.69 -18.06
N SER A 20 21.26 -29.43 -17.84
CA SER A 20 20.25 -29.06 -16.84
C SER A 20 20.78 -29.05 -15.42
N TYR A 21 21.72 -29.94 -15.09
CA TYR A 21 22.36 -29.99 -13.77
C TYR A 21 23.39 -28.86 -13.57
N LEU A 22 24.16 -28.52 -14.61
CA LEU A 22 25.17 -27.45 -14.56
C LEU A 22 24.57 -26.05 -14.70
N TYR A 23 23.39 -25.93 -15.33
CA TYR A 23 22.68 -24.68 -15.57
C TYR A 23 21.32 -24.61 -14.82
N GLY A 24 21.14 -25.42 -13.78
CA GLY A 24 19.93 -25.41 -12.97
C GLY A 24 19.78 -24.09 -12.18
N GLU A 25 18.69 -23.38 -12.47
CA GLU A 25 18.09 -22.26 -11.71
C GLU A 25 18.71 -20.85 -11.80
N GLU A 26 19.45 -20.50 -12.85
CA GLU A 26 19.81 -19.09 -13.08
C GLU A 26 19.45 -18.67 -14.53
N GLY A 27 18.24 -18.14 -14.75
CA GLY A 27 18.06 -17.17 -15.84
C GLY A 27 17.02 -17.42 -16.95
N LEU A 28 15.83 -17.96 -16.66
CA LEU A 28 14.73 -17.98 -17.65
C LEU A 28 13.46 -17.22 -17.24
N PHE A 29 13.39 -16.73 -16.00
CA PHE A 29 12.35 -15.80 -15.60
C PHE A 29 12.95 -14.39 -15.61
N PRO A 30 12.45 -13.46 -16.43
CA PRO A 30 12.72 -12.06 -16.16
C PRO A 30 12.21 -11.81 -14.74
N LYS A 31 13.12 -11.42 -13.86
CA LYS A 31 12.79 -10.88 -12.55
C LYS A 31 11.80 -9.76 -12.84
N SER A 32 10.50 -10.01 -12.60
CA SER A 32 9.48 -8.96 -12.62
C SER A 32 10.05 -7.80 -11.81
N PRO A 33 9.86 -6.54 -12.21
CA PRO A 33 10.36 -5.41 -11.45
C PRO A 33 9.87 -5.63 -10.02
N SER A 34 10.80 -5.97 -9.13
CA SER A 34 10.49 -6.21 -7.74
C SER A 34 10.10 -4.85 -7.21
N SER A 35 8.80 -4.62 -7.07
CA SER A 35 8.29 -3.58 -6.20
C SER A 35 9.13 -3.65 -4.93
N PRO A 36 9.80 -2.57 -4.52
CA PRO A 36 10.64 -2.62 -3.33
C PRO A 36 9.74 -3.03 -2.17
N SER A 37 9.96 -4.23 -1.61
CA SER A 37 9.45 -4.54 -0.27
C SER A 37 10.18 -3.60 0.67
N PRO A 38 9.49 -2.63 1.30
CA PRO A 38 10.14 -1.73 2.22
C PRO A 38 10.64 -2.58 3.37
N SER A 39 11.96 -2.60 3.60
CA SER A 39 12.48 -2.98 4.91
C SER A 39 11.78 -2.11 5.95
N GLY A 40 11.33 -2.65 7.09
CA GLY A 40 10.44 -1.97 8.06
C GLY A 40 10.93 -0.63 8.65
N SER A 41 12.08 -0.11 8.22
CA SER A 41 12.59 1.23 8.51
C SER A 41 12.25 2.28 7.46
N GLU A 42 11.86 1.91 6.24
CA GLU A 42 11.60 2.85 5.14
C GLU A 42 10.18 3.42 5.22
N ILE A 43 10.06 4.74 5.08
CA ILE A 43 8.77 5.46 5.03
C ILE A 43 8.51 5.85 3.58
N VAL A 44 7.44 5.30 3.01
CA VAL A 44 6.95 5.68 1.69
C VAL A 44 6.37 7.09 1.76
N GLN A 45 6.81 7.97 0.86
CA GLN A 45 6.28 9.33 0.77
C GLN A 45 5.34 9.45 -0.42
N LEU A 46 4.12 9.95 -0.18
CA LEU A 46 3.13 10.19 -1.21
C LEU A 46 2.80 11.68 -1.26
N GLU A 47 2.92 12.29 -2.44
CA GLU A 47 2.52 13.68 -2.66
C GLU A 47 0.98 13.76 -2.72
N PHE A 48 0.38 14.35 -1.69
CA PHE A 48 -1.06 14.50 -1.61
C PHE A 48 -1.51 15.63 -2.55
N PRO A 49 -2.54 15.42 -3.40
CA PRO A 49 -2.95 16.40 -4.40
C PRO A 49 -3.80 17.51 -3.76
N THR A 50 -3.14 18.43 -3.06
CA THR A 50 -3.70 19.59 -2.34
C THR A 50 -4.65 20.42 -3.22
N ASP A 51 -4.29 20.66 -4.49
CA ASP A 51 -5.12 21.38 -5.46
C ASP A 51 -6.46 20.69 -5.76
N LYS A 52 -6.55 19.37 -5.60
CA LYS A 52 -7.76 18.59 -5.90
C LYS A 52 -8.65 18.40 -4.67
N TYR A 53 -8.06 18.19 -3.50
CA TYR A 53 -8.76 17.90 -2.25
C TYR A 53 -8.26 18.83 -1.13
N PRO A 54 -8.45 20.15 -1.27
CA PRO A 54 -7.87 21.13 -0.36
C PRO A 54 -8.40 21.04 1.07
N GLN A 55 -9.69 20.69 1.26
CA GLN A 55 -10.26 20.58 2.61
C GLN A 55 -9.68 19.37 3.34
N THR A 56 -9.57 18.23 2.65
CA THR A 56 -8.97 17.02 3.22
C THR A 56 -7.49 17.24 3.53
N ALA A 57 -6.75 17.93 2.64
CA ALA A 57 -5.37 18.29 2.92
C ALA A 57 -5.23 19.16 4.18
N GLU A 58 -6.05 20.21 4.29
CA GLU A 58 -6.05 21.12 5.45
C GLU A 58 -6.34 20.37 6.76
N HIS A 59 -7.35 19.50 6.78
CA HIS A 59 -7.67 18.66 7.94
C HIS A 59 -6.47 17.81 8.36
N ILE A 60 -5.85 17.08 7.42
CA ILE A 60 -4.69 16.23 7.73
C ILE A 60 -3.52 17.07 8.27
N GLN A 61 -3.23 18.21 7.65
CA GLN A 61 -2.14 19.08 8.08
C GLN A 61 -2.38 19.65 9.49
N ASN A 62 -3.63 20.04 9.80
CA ASN A 62 -4.00 20.56 11.12
C ASN A 62 -3.94 19.47 12.18
N ALA A 63 -4.52 18.29 11.94
CA ALA A 63 -4.47 17.17 12.87
C ALA A 63 -3.02 16.79 13.22
N ILE A 64 -2.11 16.74 12.22
CA ILE A 64 -0.67 16.52 12.45
C ILE A 64 -0.05 17.64 13.29
N ALA A 65 -0.40 18.91 13.03
CA ALA A 65 0.09 20.04 13.81
C ALA A 65 -0.41 20.02 15.26
N GLU A 66 -1.58 19.44 15.51
CA GLU A 66 -2.18 19.25 16.83
C GLU A 66 -1.66 18.02 17.58
N GLY A 67 -0.85 17.18 16.92
CA GLY A 67 -0.10 16.10 17.55
C GLY A 67 -0.47 14.70 17.05
N GLU A 68 -1.39 14.58 16.10
CA GLU A 68 -1.69 13.30 15.47
C GLU A 68 -0.49 12.78 14.66
N SER A 69 -0.44 11.47 14.47
CA SER A 69 0.65 10.84 13.72
C SER A 69 0.72 11.38 12.28
N ALA A 70 1.90 11.78 11.83
CA ALA A 70 2.17 12.09 10.42
C ALA A 70 2.40 10.83 9.57
N ILE A 71 2.40 9.65 10.19
CA ILE A 71 2.68 8.35 9.56
C ILE A 71 1.43 7.48 9.71
N CYS A 72 1.03 6.88 8.59
CA CYS A 72 0.06 5.80 8.53
C CYS A 72 0.80 4.47 8.36
N THR A 73 0.72 3.60 9.35
CA THR A 73 1.13 2.20 9.22
C THR A 73 -0.07 1.41 8.74
N ILE A 74 -0.06 0.94 7.49
CA ILE A 74 -1.25 0.36 6.86
C ILE A 74 -1.71 -0.90 7.61
N ASN A 75 -2.94 -0.91 8.10
CA ASN A 75 -3.59 -2.06 8.73
C ASN A 75 -5.06 -2.10 8.32
N ARG A 76 -5.34 -2.84 7.24
CA ARG A 76 -6.67 -2.85 6.62
C ARG A 76 -7.69 -3.64 7.43
N GLU A 77 -7.24 -4.66 8.16
CA GLU A 77 -8.12 -5.50 8.98
C GLU A 77 -8.80 -4.69 10.10
N GLN A 78 -8.14 -3.67 10.64
CA GLN A 78 -8.68 -2.85 11.72
C GLN A 78 -9.59 -1.70 11.27
N ALA A 79 -9.73 -1.46 9.97
CA ALA A 79 -10.39 -0.26 9.44
C ALA A 79 -11.83 -0.07 9.95
N GLU A 80 -12.62 -1.13 10.03
CA GLU A 80 -14.01 -1.04 10.52
C GLU A 80 -14.07 -0.74 12.02
N GLN A 81 -13.19 -1.37 12.80
CA GLN A 81 -13.11 -1.15 14.25
C GLN A 81 -12.65 0.29 14.55
N ASN A 82 -11.61 0.75 13.86
CA ASN A 82 -11.08 2.10 14.02
C ASN A 82 -12.15 3.14 13.71
N ARG A 83 -12.86 3.00 12.58
CA ARG A 83 -13.96 3.90 12.21
C ARG A 83 -15.08 3.94 13.24
N SER A 84 -15.43 2.79 13.80
CA SER A 84 -16.45 2.72 14.85
C SER A 84 -16.02 3.46 16.12
N GLN A 85 -14.73 3.39 16.47
CA GLN A 85 -14.16 4.04 17.65
C GLN A 85 -14.00 5.55 17.47
N SER A 86 -13.44 5.99 16.34
CA SER A 86 -13.20 7.40 16.02
C SER A 86 -14.52 8.19 15.93
N LEU A 87 -15.53 7.62 15.27
CA LEU A 87 -16.81 8.30 15.01
C LEU A 87 -17.83 8.18 16.15
N LYS A 88 -17.45 7.56 17.28
CA LYS A 88 -18.36 7.31 18.40
C LYS A 88 -18.83 8.63 19.03
N GLY A 89 -20.14 8.85 19.00
CA GLY A 89 -20.76 10.04 19.59
C GLY A 89 -20.68 11.30 18.72
N ILE A 90 -20.06 11.21 17.54
CA ILE A 90 -19.98 12.32 16.58
C ILE A 90 -21.18 12.21 15.65
N PRO A 91 -22.14 13.16 15.68
CA PRO A 91 -23.34 13.08 14.85
C PRO A 91 -22.99 13.19 13.36
N THR A 92 -23.87 12.71 12.49
CA THR A 92 -23.76 13.04 11.06
C THR A 92 -24.23 14.47 10.83
N LYS A 93 -23.69 15.13 9.81
CA LYS A 93 -24.07 16.48 9.41
C LYS A 93 -24.52 16.47 7.95
N LYS A 94 -25.76 16.88 7.68
CA LYS A 94 -26.32 16.90 6.32
C LYS A 94 -25.42 17.73 5.40
N GLY A 95 -24.99 17.13 4.28
CA GLY A 95 -24.14 17.77 3.28
C GLY A 95 -22.65 17.67 3.55
N TYR A 96 -22.22 16.88 4.55
CA TYR A 96 -20.83 16.66 4.90
C TYR A 96 -20.57 15.18 5.15
N ASP A 97 -19.35 14.75 4.87
CA ASP A 97 -18.81 13.50 5.39
C ASP A 97 -17.95 13.83 6.64
N ARG A 98 -17.69 12.82 7.49
CA ARG A 98 -16.76 12.94 8.62
C ARG A 98 -15.44 12.34 8.16
N ASP A 99 -14.44 13.18 7.95
CA ASP A 99 -13.09 12.72 7.65
C ASP A 99 -12.37 12.33 8.97
N GLU A 100 -11.37 11.46 8.88
CA GLU A 100 -10.67 10.87 10.02
C GLU A 100 -9.16 10.98 9.83
N TRP A 101 -8.45 11.67 10.73
CA TRP A 101 -6.99 11.63 10.78
C TRP A 101 -6.47 11.33 12.20
N PRO A 102 -5.69 10.26 12.42
CA PRO A 102 -5.21 9.30 11.43
C PRO A 102 -6.33 8.43 10.83
N MET A 103 -6.16 8.03 9.57
CA MET A 103 -7.19 7.31 8.84
C MET A 103 -7.50 5.96 9.49
N ALA A 104 -8.76 5.52 9.37
CA ALA A 104 -9.18 4.25 9.96
C ALA A 104 -8.35 3.03 9.51
N MET A 105 -7.81 3.05 8.28
CA MET A 105 -6.98 1.96 7.75
C MET A 105 -5.50 1.99 8.21
N CYS A 106 -5.16 2.85 9.16
CA CYS A 106 -3.84 2.94 9.77
C CYS A 106 -3.87 2.35 11.19
N GLU A 107 -2.77 1.77 11.67
CA GLU A 107 -2.62 1.35 13.07
C GLU A 107 -2.80 2.52 14.05
N GLU A 108 -2.46 3.72 13.62
CA GLU A 108 -2.58 4.96 14.38
C GLU A 108 -4.01 5.52 14.41
N GLY A 109 -4.93 4.95 13.63
CA GLY A 109 -6.32 5.38 13.58
C GLY A 109 -7.15 4.91 14.77
N GLY A 110 -8.44 5.25 14.75
CA GLY A 110 -9.40 4.79 15.74
C GLY A 110 -9.63 5.77 16.88
N ALA A 111 -9.66 5.28 18.13
CA ALA A 111 -9.95 6.12 19.28
C ALA A 111 -8.93 7.27 19.43
N GLY A 112 -9.41 8.50 19.35
CA GLY A 112 -8.58 9.71 19.48
C GLY A 112 -8.30 10.41 18.15
N ALA A 113 -8.54 9.77 17.00
CA ALA A 113 -8.38 10.42 15.70
C ALA A 113 -9.20 11.73 15.62
N ASP A 114 -8.59 12.75 15.03
CA ASP A 114 -9.22 14.02 14.76
C ASP A 114 -10.26 13.90 13.65
N ILE A 115 -11.36 14.64 13.82
CA ILE A 115 -12.56 14.51 12.99
C ILE A 115 -13.02 15.87 12.50
N GLU A 116 -12.97 16.07 11.19
CA GLU A 116 -13.51 17.25 10.53
C GLU A 116 -14.68 16.92 9.58
N TYR A 117 -15.63 17.85 9.47
CA TYR A 117 -16.73 17.74 8.52
C TYR A 117 -16.32 18.33 7.17
N ILE A 118 -16.05 17.45 6.21
CA ILE A 118 -15.56 17.82 4.88
C ILE A 118 -16.66 17.69 3.83
N SER A 119 -16.61 18.54 2.79
CA SER A 119 -17.56 18.43 1.68
C SER A 119 -17.43 17.06 0.98
N PRO A 120 -18.53 16.37 0.64
CA PRO A 120 -18.46 14.99 0.16
C PRO A 120 -17.65 14.78 -1.12
N GLY A 121 -17.61 15.78 -2.01
CA GLY A 121 -16.83 15.71 -3.24
C GLY A 121 -15.32 15.72 -2.98
N ASP A 122 -14.88 16.53 -2.03
CA ASP A 122 -13.48 16.62 -1.58
C ASP A 122 -13.08 15.33 -0.87
N ASN A 123 -13.81 14.95 0.20
CA ASN A 123 -13.48 13.79 1.04
C ASN A 123 -13.51 12.46 0.27
N ARG A 124 -14.55 12.19 -0.52
CA ARG A 124 -14.64 10.92 -1.27
C ARG A 124 -13.65 10.86 -2.41
N GLY A 125 -13.33 12.00 -3.01
CA GLY A 125 -12.28 12.12 -4.01
C GLY A 125 -10.92 11.78 -3.41
N ALA A 126 -10.59 12.38 -2.26
CA ALA A 126 -9.40 12.08 -1.49
C ALA A 126 -9.33 10.60 -1.09
N GLY A 127 -10.40 10.07 -0.50
CA GLY A 127 -10.47 8.67 -0.08
C GLY A 127 -10.28 7.69 -1.25
N SER A 128 -10.86 7.97 -2.43
CA SER A 128 -10.61 7.17 -3.63
C SER A 128 -9.17 7.27 -4.13
N TRP A 129 -8.57 8.47 -4.10
CA TRP A 129 -7.18 8.67 -4.50
C TRP A 129 -6.23 7.93 -3.55
N VAL A 130 -6.39 8.12 -2.24
CA VAL A 130 -5.61 7.44 -1.20
C VAL A 130 -5.76 5.93 -1.34
N GLY A 131 -6.99 5.41 -1.45
CA GLY A 131 -7.24 3.99 -1.63
C GLY A 131 -6.46 3.42 -2.82
N ASN A 132 -6.55 4.07 -3.99
CA ASN A 132 -5.82 3.66 -5.20
C ASN A 132 -4.30 3.74 -5.04
N GLN A 133 -3.77 4.77 -4.37
CA GLN A 133 -2.32 4.86 -4.11
C GLN A 133 -1.86 3.74 -3.16
N LEU A 134 -2.69 3.40 -2.17
CA LEU A 134 -2.29 2.44 -1.15
C LEU A 134 -2.39 0.98 -1.61
N GLU A 135 -3.12 0.67 -2.68
CA GLU A 135 -3.28 -0.69 -3.23
C GLU A 135 -1.94 -1.42 -3.51
N GLU A 136 -0.90 -0.69 -3.91
CA GLU A 136 0.41 -1.27 -4.23
C GLU A 136 1.24 -1.62 -2.97
N TYR A 137 0.81 -1.18 -1.79
CA TYR A 137 1.53 -1.35 -0.54
C TYR A 137 0.87 -2.38 0.38
N PRO A 138 1.61 -3.42 0.82
CA PRO A 138 1.09 -4.40 1.78
C PRO A 138 0.86 -3.77 3.16
N ASP A 139 0.02 -4.42 3.96
CA ASP A 139 -0.15 -4.08 5.38
C ASP A 139 1.21 -4.11 6.10
N GLY A 140 1.39 -3.19 7.05
CA GLY A 140 2.66 -2.89 7.73
C GLY A 140 3.54 -1.85 7.02
N THR A 141 3.21 -1.44 5.79
CA THR A 141 3.92 -0.34 5.12
C THR A 141 3.66 0.97 5.86
N ARG A 142 4.73 1.75 6.09
CA ARG A 142 4.65 3.06 6.74
C ARG A 142 4.63 4.15 5.68
N VAL A 143 3.57 4.95 5.66
CA VAL A 143 3.32 5.98 4.65
C VAL A 143 3.26 7.35 5.31
N GLN A 144 3.87 8.35 4.70
CA GLN A 144 3.75 9.76 5.08
C GLN A 144 3.28 10.57 3.87
N PHE A 145 2.23 11.36 4.04
CA PHE A 145 1.82 12.32 3.02
C PHE A 145 2.70 13.58 3.03
N LYS A 146 2.98 14.09 1.84
CA LYS A 146 3.62 15.38 1.61
C LYS A 146 2.60 16.33 1.01
N PHE A 147 2.62 17.57 1.47
CA PHE A 147 1.73 18.64 1.05
C PHE A 147 2.59 19.73 0.42
N GLN A 148 2.33 20.03 -0.86
CA GLN A 148 3.00 21.09 -1.63
C GLN A 148 1.99 22.15 -2.03
#